data_AF-A0A1V6P9H7-F1
#
_entry.id   AF-A0A1V6P9H7-F1
#
_cell.length_a   1.000
_cell.length_b   1.000
_cell.length_c   1.000
_cell.angle_alpha   90.00
_cell.angle_beta   90.00
_cell.angle_gamma   90.00
#
_symmetry.space_group_name_H-M   'P 1'
#
loop_
_entity.id
_entity.type
_entity.pdbx_description
1 polymer ?
#
loop_
_entity_poly.entity_id
_entity_poly.type
_entity_poly.pdbx_seq_one_letter_code
_entity_poly.pdbx_strand_id
1 'polypeptide(L)'
;MNASKNSKDRSEKAKSNLVSESVPPSVTVKLAARLPQELKLSQIYSENLPGILVDFHGLIPATFLPILKNLQRIQREGELTFQKWVLPGRNSDNDRVKIPPPAYARTPGFVFSLASVSKDGSDDVKPDPSFPETVELLKLETQTGLDRGQCQGLFAALTRDHALIQGPPGTGKSYVGVKLVQVLLDVKEKAKLGPILVM
;
A
#
# COMPACT_ATOMS: atom_id res chain seq x y z
N MET A 1 -2.87 -18.12 54.26
CA MET A 1 -2.76 -19.45 53.64
C MET A 1 -4.11 -19.82 53.03
N ASN A 2 -4.08 -20.35 51.80
CA ASN A 2 -5.18 -20.88 50.94
C ASN A 2 -6.06 -19.79 50.28
N ALA A 3 -5.97 -19.46 48.97
CA ALA A 3 -6.09 -20.27 47.72
C ALA A 3 -7.42 -21.05 47.66
N SER A 4 -8.28 -21.03 46.64
CA SER A 4 -8.12 -20.75 45.20
C SER A 4 -9.51 -20.71 44.48
N LYS A 5 -9.62 -19.95 43.37
CA LYS A 5 -10.46 -20.15 42.15
C LYS A 5 -12.01 -20.08 42.25
N ASN A 6 -12.79 -19.57 41.29
CA ASN A 6 -12.58 -19.34 39.85
C ASN A 6 -13.64 -18.39 39.21
N SER A 7 -13.19 -17.62 38.20
CA SER A 7 -13.81 -17.34 36.89
C SER A 7 -15.24 -16.79 36.71
N LYS A 8 -15.34 -15.59 36.12
CA LYS A 8 -16.19 -15.24 34.96
C LYS A 8 -15.73 -13.85 34.46
N ASP A 9 -14.73 -13.80 33.60
CA ASP A 9 -14.90 -13.78 32.13
C ASP A 9 -15.90 -12.72 31.65
N ARG A 10 -15.40 -11.51 31.41
CA ARG A 10 -15.94 -10.52 30.47
C ARG A 10 -14.78 -9.63 30.02
N SER A 11 -13.97 -10.13 29.09
CA SER A 11 -13.18 -9.24 28.24
C SER A 11 -14.15 -8.58 27.25
N GLU A 12 -14.75 -7.48 27.67
CA GLU A 12 -15.49 -6.61 26.74
C GLU A 12 -14.49 -6.06 25.72
N LYS A 13 -14.72 -6.42 24.45
CA LYS A 13 -14.04 -5.90 23.27
C LYS A 13 -13.96 -4.38 23.38
N ALA A 14 -12.75 -3.86 23.60
CA ALA A 14 -12.45 -2.45 23.43
C ALA A 14 -12.74 -2.07 21.98
N LYS A 15 -13.90 -1.46 21.73
CA LYS A 15 -14.20 -0.80 20.46
C LYS A 15 -13.26 0.40 20.38
N SER A 16 -12.24 0.32 19.54
CA SER A 16 -11.35 1.43 19.25
C SER A 16 -12.16 2.55 18.60
N ASN A 17 -12.58 3.54 19.38
CA ASN A 17 -13.16 4.77 18.84
C ASN A 17 -12.03 5.76 18.53
N LEU A 18 -12.11 6.43 17.39
CA LEU A 18 -11.18 7.49 16.96
C LEU A 18 -11.32 8.79 17.78
N VAL A 19 -12.22 8.80 18.76
CA VAL A 19 -12.55 9.96 19.60
C VAL A 19 -12.00 9.69 20.99
N SER A 20 -11.17 10.61 21.48
CA SER A 20 -10.67 10.58 22.86
C SER A 20 -11.85 10.62 23.84
N GLU A 21 -11.91 9.69 24.80
CA GLU A 21 -12.93 9.71 25.87
C GLU A 21 -12.87 10.99 26.73
N SER A 22 -11.77 11.75 26.65
CA SER A 22 -11.56 12.98 27.42
C SER A 22 -12.21 14.24 26.82
N VAL A 23 -12.72 14.18 25.58
CA VAL A 23 -13.38 15.35 24.94
C VAL A 23 -14.71 14.90 24.35
N PRO A 24 -15.85 15.26 24.95
CA PRO A 24 -17.15 14.93 24.37
C PRO A 24 -17.28 15.62 22.99
N PRO A 25 -17.91 14.96 22.01
CA PRO A 25 -18.19 15.59 20.72
C PRO A 25 -19.04 16.83 20.93
N SER A 26 -18.56 17.99 20.49
CA SER A 26 -19.26 19.26 20.60
C SER A 26 -19.71 19.75 19.23
N VAL A 27 -20.88 20.39 19.19
CA VAL A 27 -21.41 21.06 18.00
C VAL A 27 -21.32 22.57 18.24
N THR A 28 -20.49 23.25 17.46
CA THR A 28 -20.38 24.71 17.50
C THR A 28 -21.34 25.29 16.47
N VAL A 29 -22.37 26.00 16.94
CA VAL A 29 -23.29 26.75 16.08
C VAL A 29 -22.80 28.19 15.99
N LYS A 30 -22.57 28.68 14.78
CA LYS A 30 -22.20 30.07 14.51
C LYS A 30 -23.20 30.67 13.53
N LEU A 31 -23.56 31.94 13.72
CA LEU A 31 -24.39 32.67 12.77
C LEU A 31 -23.63 32.80 11.44
N ALA A 32 -24.26 32.35 10.35
CA ALA A 32 -23.66 32.47 9.03
C ALA A 32 -23.50 33.94 8.65
N ALA A 33 -22.26 34.39 8.50
CA ALA A 33 -21.92 35.68 7.91
C ALA A 33 -22.06 35.58 6.38
N ARG A 34 -22.34 36.70 5.70
CA ARG A 34 -22.33 36.78 4.21
C ARG A 34 -20.91 36.76 3.64
N LEU A 35 -20.08 35.83 4.11
CA LEU A 35 -18.77 35.57 3.55
C LEU A 35 -18.92 34.64 2.34
N PRO A 36 -18.14 34.84 1.26
CA PRO A 36 -18.24 34.01 0.05
C PRO A 36 -18.14 32.50 0.29
N GLN A 37 -17.38 32.08 1.30
CA GLN A 37 -17.17 30.68 1.66
C GLN A 37 -18.43 30.06 2.31
N GLU A 38 -19.07 30.80 3.21
CA GLU A 38 -20.28 30.34 3.91
C GLU A 38 -21.49 30.31 2.95
N LEU A 39 -21.56 31.26 2.01
CA LEU A 39 -22.55 31.23 0.93
C LEU A 39 -22.42 29.97 0.06
N LYS A 40 -21.18 29.57 -0.27
CA LYS A 40 -20.93 28.38 -1.09
C LYS A 40 -21.35 27.09 -0.39
N LEU A 41 -21.11 26.99 0.92
CA LEU A 41 -21.59 25.86 1.74
C LEU A 41 -23.12 25.83 1.83
N SER A 42 -23.76 27.00 2.01
CA SER A 42 -25.23 27.09 2.01
C SER A 42 -25.84 26.67 0.67
N GLN A 43 -25.17 26.99 -0.44
CA GLN A 43 -25.59 26.58 -1.77
C GLN A 43 -25.46 25.07 -1.96
N ILE A 44 -24.32 24.48 -1.57
CA ILE A 44 -24.11 23.02 -1.59
C ILE A 44 -25.21 22.28 -0.80
N TYR A 45 -25.55 22.79 0.38
CA TYR A 45 -26.62 22.24 1.22
C TYR A 45 -28.00 22.37 0.55
N SER A 46 -28.32 23.56 0.03
CA SER A 46 -29.63 23.83 -0.59
C SER A 46 -29.85 23.03 -1.88
N GLU A 47 -28.78 22.82 -2.64
CA GLU A 47 -28.81 22.09 -3.91
C GLU A 47 -28.64 20.56 -3.74
N ASN A 48 -28.48 20.07 -2.51
CA ASN A 48 -28.20 18.65 -2.21
C ASN A 48 -27.05 18.07 -3.05
N LEU A 49 -25.99 18.84 -3.26
CA LEU A 49 -24.87 18.40 -4.07
C LEU A 49 -24.11 17.26 -3.37
N PRO A 50 -23.96 16.08 -4.02
CA PRO A 50 -23.20 14.99 -3.45
C PRO A 50 -21.71 15.35 -3.40
N GLY A 51 -21.11 15.26 -2.21
CA GLY A 51 -19.71 15.60 -2.02
C GLY A 51 -19.15 15.21 -0.66
N ILE A 52 -17.84 15.30 -0.53
CA ILE A 52 -17.12 15.11 0.73
C ILE A 52 -16.51 16.45 1.12
N LEU A 53 -16.84 16.94 2.31
CA LEU A 53 -16.21 18.12 2.88
C LEU A 53 -15.02 17.68 3.74
N VAL A 54 -13.83 18.17 3.41
CA VAL A 54 -12.61 17.93 4.17
C VAL A 54 -12.19 19.25 4.82
N ASP A 55 -12.22 19.28 6.15
CA ASP A 55 -11.81 20.44 6.94
C ASP A 55 -10.37 20.24 7.47
N PHE A 56 -9.61 21.34 7.52
CA PHE A 56 -8.23 21.35 8.01
C PHE A 56 -8.08 22.40 9.10
N HIS A 57 -7.48 22.01 10.23
CA HIS A 57 -7.26 22.92 11.35
C HIS A 57 -6.21 23.99 11.02
N GLY A 58 -6.68 25.19 10.66
CA GLY A 58 -5.97 26.47 10.74
C GLY A 58 -4.86 26.75 9.71
N LEU A 59 -4.07 25.75 9.31
CA LEU A 59 -2.98 25.91 8.35
C LEU A 59 -2.93 24.70 7.41
N ILE A 60 -3.07 24.94 6.12
CA ILE A 60 -2.78 23.95 5.08
C ILE A 60 -1.38 24.28 4.54
N PRO A 61 -0.35 23.48 4.85
CA PRO A 61 0.96 23.68 4.26
C PRO A 61 0.84 23.62 2.73
N ALA A 62 1.58 24.48 2.02
CA ALA A 62 1.56 24.53 0.56
C ALA A 62 1.86 23.16 -0.10
N THR A 63 2.55 22.27 0.62
CA THR A 63 2.84 20.89 0.23
C THR A 63 1.60 19.99 0.09
N PHE A 64 0.48 20.33 0.73
CA PHE A 64 -0.78 19.59 0.57
C PHE A 64 -1.59 20.04 -0.65
N LEU A 65 -1.31 21.23 -1.20
CA LEU A 65 -2.07 21.75 -2.34
C LEU A 65 -2.08 20.81 -3.56
N PRO A 66 -0.95 20.16 -3.95
CA PRO A 66 -0.96 19.17 -5.02
C PRO A 66 -1.86 17.96 -4.71
N ILE A 67 -1.86 17.49 -3.46
CA ILE A 67 -2.68 16.35 -3.02
C ILE A 67 -4.17 16.71 -3.13
N LEU A 68 -4.56 17.89 -2.63
CA LEU A 68 -5.94 18.37 -2.69
C LEU A 68 -6.42 18.56 -4.14
N LYS A 69 -5.59 19.14 -4.99
CA LYS A 69 -5.87 19.27 -6.42
C LYS A 69 -6.06 17.91 -7.09
N ASN A 70 -5.25 16.91 -6.72
CA ASN A 70 -5.39 15.57 -7.26
C ASN A 70 -6.69 14.89 -6.78
N LEU A 71 -7.07 15.06 -5.52
CA LEU A 71 -8.37 14.55 -5.00
C LEU A 71 -9.56 15.19 -5.74
N GLN A 72 -9.52 16.50 -5.96
CA GLN A 72 -10.53 17.20 -6.76
C GLN A 72 -10.59 16.71 -8.21
N ARG A 73 -9.42 16.43 -8.81
CA ARG A 73 -9.33 15.85 -10.15
C ARG A 73 -9.96 14.45 -10.19
N ILE A 74 -9.58 13.57 -9.26
CA ILE A 74 -10.13 12.20 -9.13
C ILE A 74 -11.65 12.24 -8.98
N GLN A 75 -12.19 13.17 -8.16
CA GLN A 75 -13.64 13.33 -8.01
C GLN A 75 -14.33 13.72 -9.32
N ARG A 76 -13.75 14.67 -10.07
CA ARG A 76 -14.33 15.20 -11.32
C ARG A 76 -14.27 14.18 -12.46
N GLU A 77 -13.15 13.50 -12.59
CA GLU A 77 -12.87 12.59 -13.70
C GLU A 77 -13.35 11.16 -13.41
N GLY A 78 -13.58 10.82 -12.14
CA GLY A 78 -13.98 9.47 -11.72
C GLY A 78 -12.87 8.42 -11.90
N GLU A 79 -11.63 8.86 -12.18
CA GLU A 79 -10.49 7.99 -12.46
C GLU A 79 -9.45 8.09 -11.35
N LEU A 80 -9.08 6.94 -10.79
CA LEU A 80 -8.01 6.80 -9.81
C LEU A 80 -6.87 5.97 -10.40
N THR A 81 -5.64 6.44 -10.29
CA THR A 81 -4.49 5.62 -10.67
C THR A 81 -4.47 4.35 -9.82
N PHE A 82 -4.24 3.19 -10.46
CA PHE A 82 -4.30 1.88 -9.81
C PHE A 82 -5.68 1.53 -9.22
N GLN A 83 -6.77 2.11 -9.74
CA GLN A 83 -8.14 1.84 -9.25
C GLN A 83 -8.44 0.34 -9.11
N LYS A 84 -8.02 -0.46 -10.09
CA LYS A 84 -8.20 -1.92 -10.12
C LYS A 84 -7.51 -2.65 -8.96
N TRP A 85 -6.49 -2.04 -8.37
CA TRP A 85 -5.63 -2.62 -7.34
C TRP A 85 -5.87 -2.01 -5.96
N VAL A 86 -6.33 -0.75 -5.90
CA VAL A 86 -6.55 0.01 -4.66
C VAL A 86 -7.99 -0.12 -4.17
N LEU A 87 -8.98 -0.15 -5.07
CA LEU A 87 -10.38 -0.27 -4.66
C LEU A 87 -10.73 -1.73 -4.38
N PRO A 88 -11.50 -2.01 -3.30
CA PRO A 88 -12.04 -3.33 -3.06
C PRO A 88 -12.93 -3.76 -4.23
N GLY A 89 -12.82 -5.03 -4.65
CA GLY A 89 -13.68 -5.62 -5.67
C GLY A 89 -15.15 -5.51 -5.27
N ARG A 90 -16.03 -5.24 -6.24
CA ARG A 90 -17.48 -5.09 -6.00
C ARG A 90 -18.15 -6.37 -5.52
N ASN A 91 -17.54 -7.53 -5.76
CA ASN A 91 -18.02 -8.82 -5.33
C ASN A 91 -17.07 -9.37 -4.27
N SER A 92 -17.59 -9.54 -3.06
CA SER A 92 -16.92 -10.10 -1.89
C SER A 92 -16.74 -11.62 -2.03
N ASP A 93 -15.99 -12.07 -3.02
CA ASP A 93 -15.39 -13.39 -2.96
C ASP A 93 -13.95 -13.24 -2.52
N ASN A 94 -13.48 -14.19 -1.71
CA ASN A 94 -12.13 -14.30 -1.15
C ASN A 94 -11.00 -14.39 -2.21
N ASP A 95 -11.26 -14.00 -3.46
CA ASP A 95 -10.28 -13.90 -4.52
C ASP A 95 -9.37 -12.72 -4.22
N ARG A 96 -8.21 -13.04 -3.64
CA ARG A 96 -7.07 -12.14 -3.56
C ARG A 96 -6.87 -11.53 -4.95
N VAL A 97 -6.84 -10.20 -5.02
CA VAL A 97 -6.62 -9.46 -6.27
C VAL A 97 -5.37 -10.03 -6.96
N LYS A 98 -5.58 -10.77 -8.06
CA LYS A 98 -4.50 -11.35 -8.85
C LYS A 98 -3.88 -10.25 -9.70
N ILE A 99 -2.83 -9.62 -9.18
CA ILE A 99 -2.03 -8.65 -9.92
C ILE A 99 -1.17 -9.43 -10.93
N PRO A 100 -1.25 -9.14 -12.24
CA PRO A 100 -0.47 -9.84 -13.24
C PRO A 100 1.03 -9.53 -13.09
N PRO A 101 1.91 -10.30 -13.74
CA PRO A 101 3.33 -9.97 -13.80
C PRO A 101 3.61 -8.62 -14.47
N PRO A 102 4.78 -8.01 -14.24
CA PRO A 102 5.20 -6.82 -14.96
C PRO A 102 5.20 -7.04 -16.47
N ALA A 103 4.83 -6.03 -17.25
CA ALA A 103 4.69 -6.17 -18.72
C ALA A 103 5.93 -6.75 -19.42
N TYR A 104 7.13 -6.37 -18.98
CA TYR A 104 8.41 -6.86 -19.51
C TYR A 104 8.72 -8.33 -19.16
N ALA A 105 8.01 -8.89 -18.19
CA ALA A 105 8.21 -10.24 -17.66
C ALA A 105 7.12 -11.23 -18.09
N ARG A 106 6.22 -10.84 -19.00
CA ARG A 106 5.10 -11.68 -19.49
C ARG A 106 5.47 -12.59 -20.66
N THR A 107 6.70 -12.51 -21.16
CA THR A 107 7.17 -13.37 -22.26
C THR A 107 7.19 -14.83 -21.81
N PRO A 108 6.68 -15.80 -22.60
CA PRO A 108 6.71 -17.21 -22.23
C PRO A 108 8.14 -17.69 -21.90
N GLY A 109 8.28 -18.38 -20.76
CA GLY A 109 9.59 -18.86 -20.27
C GLY A 109 10.48 -17.76 -19.69
N PHE A 110 9.97 -16.55 -19.47
CA PHE A 110 10.70 -15.52 -18.75
C PHE A 110 10.89 -15.93 -17.29
N VAL A 111 12.13 -15.85 -16.83
CA VAL A 111 12.53 -16.11 -15.45
C VAL A 111 13.58 -15.09 -15.04
N PHE A 112 13.53 -14.68 -13.78
CA PHE A 112 14.57 -13.89 -13.14
C PHE A 112 15.73 -14.78 -12.71
N SER A 113 16.93 -14.22 -12.65
CA SER A 113 18.07 -14.81 -11.92
C SER A 113 18.31 -13.99 -10.67
N LEU A 114 18.67 -14.65 -9.58
CA LEU A 114 18.97 -14.01 -8.31
C LEU A 114 20.46 -14.04 -7.98
N ALA A 115 21.30 -14.41 -8.96
CA ALA A 115 22.74 -14.55 -8.78
C ALA A 115 23.42 -13.31 -8.16
N SER A 116 23.02 -12.09 -8.54
CA SER A 116 23.61 -10.85 -8.00
C SER A 116 23.23 -10.56 -6.54
N VAL A 117 22.19 -11.20 -6.02
CA VAL A 117 21.67 -10.97 -4.66
C VAL A 117 21.86 -12.15 -3.74
N SER A 118 22.21 -13.31 -4.29
CA SER A 118 22.52 -14.54 -3.56
C SER A 118 23.95 -14.56 -3.02
N LYS A 119 24.19 -15.34 -1.97
CA LYS A 119 25.52 -15.63 -1.42
C LYS A 119 26.27 -16.58 -2.35
N ASP A 120 27.59 -16.43 -2.38
CA ASP A 120 28.49 -17.25 -3.20
C ASP A 120 28.27 -18.76 -2.97
N GLY A 121 28.15 -19.50 -4.08
CA GLY A 121 28.03 -20.96 -4.07
C GLY A 121 26.62 -21.52 -3.83
N SER A 122 25.58 -20.69 -3.84
CA SER A 122 24.19 -21.16 -3.75
C SER A 122 23.57 -21.47 -5.11
N ASP A 123 22.66 -22.45 -5.16
CA ASP A 123 21.87 -22.77 -6.37
C ASP A 123 21.05 -21.56 -6.82
N ASP A 124 21.06 -21.25 -8.12
CA ASP A 124 20.33 -20.12 -8.68
C ASP A 124 18.81 -20.38 -8.63
N VAL A 125 18.13 -19.81 -7.62
CA VAL A 125 16.67 -19.76 -7.58
C VAL A 125 16.21 -18.81 -8.67
N LYS A 126 15.32 -19.31 -9.53
CA LYS A 126 14.78 -18.58 -10.68
C LYS A 126 13.30 -18.31 -10.49
N PRO A 127 12.92 -17.13 -9.95
CA PRO A 127 11.52 -16.72 -9.88
C PRO A 127 10.88 -16.72 -11.26
N ASP A 128 9.82 -17.51 -11.44
CA ASP A 128 8.92 -17.45 -12.59
C ASP A 128 7.72 -16.56 -12.25
N PRO A 129 7.58 -15.37 -12.87
CA PRO A 129 6.46 -14.48 -12.61
C PRO A 129 5.11 -15.05 -13.02
N SER A 130 5.08 -15.98 -13.98
CA SER A 130 3.85 -16.64 -14.45
C SER A 130 3.31 -17.62 -13.40
N PHE A 131 4.19 -18.15 -12.55
CA PHE A 131 3.87 -19.14 -11.52
C PHE A 131 4.45 -18.73 -10.16
N PRO A 132 3.95 -17.63 -9.56
CA PRO A 132 4.56 -17.06 -8.36
C PRO A 132 4.44 -17.98 -7.13
N GLU A 133 3.51 -18.93 -7.14
CA GLU A 133 3.29 -19.90 -6.06
C GLU A 133 4.47 -20.88 -5.91
N THR A 134 5.29 -21.04 -6.94
CA THR A 134 6.33 -22.08 -7.02
C THR A 134 7.61 -21.73 -6.28
N VAL A 135 7.78 -20.48 -5.85
CA VAL A 135 9.00 -20.03 -5.18
C VAL A 135 8.99 -20.39 -3.70
N GLU A 136 9.94 -21.22 -3.31
CA GLU A 136 10.20 -21.55 -1.92
C GLU A 136 10.89 -20.39 -1.20
N LEU A 137 10.11 -19.54 -0.52
CA LEU A 137 10.63 -18.41 0.28
C LEU A 137 11.74 -18.81 1.26
N LEU A 138 11.68 -20.02 1.82
CA LEU A 138 12.72 -20.54 2.73
C LEU A 138 14.09 -20.70 2.04
N LYS A 139 14.11 -21.12 0.77
CA LYS A 139 15.35 -21.17 -0.03
C LYS A 139 15.86 -19.76 -0.31
N LEU A 140 14.95 -18.81 -0.58
CA LEU A 140 15.33 -17.42 -0.81
C LEU A 140 16.01 -16.79 0.41
N GLU A 141 15.47 -17.04 1.60
CA GLU A 141 15.99 -16.54 2.88
C GLU A 141 17.43 -17.02 3.12
N THR A 142 17.69 -18.32 2.94
CA THR A 142 19.03 -18.88 3.16
C THR A 142 20.06 -18.36 2.16
N GLN A 143 19.66 -18.22 0.90
CA GLN A 143 20.53 -17.81 -0.21
C GLN A 143 20.86 -16.33 -0.20
N THR A 144 19.88 -15.46 0.00
CA THR A 144 20.08 -14.00 -0.09
C THR A 144 20.50 -13.38 1.24
N GLY A 145 20.26 -14.08 2.37
CA GLY A 145 20.42 -13.52 3.71
C GLY A 145 19.39 -12.45 4.07
N LEU A 146 18.37 -12.25 3.23
CA LEU A 146 17.20 -11.45 3.54
C LEU A 146 16.33 -12.18 4.55
N ASP A 147 15.68 -11.42 5.43
CA ASP A 147 14.65 -11.99 6.29
C ASP A 147 13.39 -12.36 5.48
N ARG A 148 12.50 -13.15 6.09
CA ARG A 148 11.26 -13.61 5.45
C ARG A 148 10.41 -12.48 4.87
N GLY A 149 10.26 -11.36 5.57
CA GLY A 149 9.45 -10.24 5.13
C GLY A 149 10.09 -9.51 3.94
N GLN A 150 11.40 -9.36 3.97
CA GLN A 150 12.18 -8.81 2.86
C GLN A 150 12.12 -9.71 1.62
N CYS A 151 12.25 -11.02 1.78
CA CYS A 151 12.06 -12.01 0.71
C CYS A 151 10.67 -11.90 0.07
N GLN A 152 9.62 -11.83 0.90
CA GLN A 152 8.25 -11.64 0.43
C GLN A 152 8.08 -10.32 -0.35
N GLY A 153 8.67 -9.24 0.14
CA GLY A 153 8.65 -7.94 -0.51
C GLY A 153 9.35 -7.96 -1.88
N LEU A 154 10.58 -8.47 -1.93
CA LEU A 154 11.36 -8.61 -3.16
C LEU A 154 10.60 -9.45 -4.19
N PHE A 155 10.09 -10.60 -3.77
CA PHE A 155 9.35 -11.50 -4.65
C PHE A 155 8.06 -10.88 -5.17
N ALA A 156 7.30 -10.21 -4.31
CA ALA A 156 6.10 -9.49 -4.72
C ALA A 156 6.41 -8.41 -5.76
N ALA A 157 7.53 -7.68 -5.62
CA ALA A 157 7.93 -6.65 -6.57
C ALA A 157 8.43 -7.21 -7.92
N LEU A 158 9.03 -8.41 -7.94
CA LEU A 158 9.45 -9.06 -9.18
C LEU A 158 8.28 -9.70 -9.94
N THR A 159 7.30 -10.25 -9.23
CA THR A 159 6.24 -11.07 -9.82
C THR A 159 4.91 -10.36 -10.03
N ARG A 160 4.76 -9.13 -9.52
CA ARG A 160 3.53 -8.33 -9.68
C ARG A 160 3.87 -7.01 -10.33
N ASP A 161 3.05 -6.59 -11.29
CA ASP A 161 3.15 -5.31 -11.99
C ASP A 161 3.14 -4.12 -11.02
N HIS A 162 2.46 -4.30 -9.87
CA HIS A 162 2.49 -3.36 -8.75
C HIS A 162 2.63 -4.11 -7.42
N ALA A 163 3.51 -3.60 -6.57
CA ALA A 163 3.70 -4.11 -5.22
C ALA A 163 3.80 -2.96 -4.22
N LEU A 164 3.09 -3.10 -3.10
CA LEU A 164 3.19 -2.19 -1.96
C LEU A 164 3.95 -2.92 -0.85
N ILE A 165 5.20 -2.53 -0.63
CA ILE A 165 6.05 -3.09 0.42
C ILE A 165 5.98 -2.18 1.64
N GLN A 166 5.39 -2.69 2.72
CA GLN A 166 5.30 -1.98 3.99
C GLN A 166 6.02 -2.76 5.08
N GLY A 167 6.67 -2.02 5.98
CA GLY A 167 7.32 -2.59 7.14
C GLY A 167 7.62 -1.51 8.17
N PRO A 168 7.72 -1.84 9.46
CA PRO A 168 8.12 -0.91 10.53
C PRO A 168 9.39 -0.10 10.20
N PRO A 169 9.62 1.06 10.82
CA PRO A 169 10.89 1.79 10.66
C PRO A 169 12.08 0.86 11.00
N GLY A 170 13.16 0.94 10.22
CA GLY A 170 14.36 0.12 10.42
C GLY A 170 14.36 -1.30 9.81
N THR A 171 13.29 -1.75 9.16
CA THR A 171 13.17 -3.12 8.57
C THR A 171 13.88 -3.34 7.23
N GLY A 172 14.81 -2.45 6.84
CA GLY A 172 15.59 -2.65 5.61
C GLY A 172 14.82 -2.54 4.30
N LYS A 173 13.68 -1.81 4.25
CA LYS A 173 12.94 -1.54 3.00
C LYS A 173 13.83 -0.98 1.87
N SER A 174 14.74 -0.06 2.21
CA SER A 174 15.72 0.47 1.26
C SER A 174 16.68 -0.61 0.76
N TYR A 175 17.06 -1.56 1.62
CA TYR A 175 17.90 -2.71 1.24
C TYR A 175 17.17 -3.61 0.24
N VAL A 176 15.89 -3.91 0.47
CA VAL A 176 15.03 -4.63 -0.50
C VAL A 176 14.98 -3.89 -1.84
N GLY A 177 14.85 -2.55 -1.82
CA GLY A 177 14.89 -1.72 -3.02
C GLY A 177 16.20 -1.86 -3.80
N VAL A 178 17.35 -1.86 -3.11
CA VAL A 178 18.66 -2.10 -3.74
C VAL A 178 18.71 -3.48 -4.39
N LYS A 179 18.27 -4.53 -3.67
CA LYS A 179 18.22 -5.91 -4.21
C LYS A 179 17.30 -6.04 -5.42
N LEU A 180 16.14 -5.38 -5.38
CA LEU A 180 15.22 -5.34 -6.52
C LEU A 180 15.89 -4.73 -7.75
N VAL A 181 16.54 -3.57 -7.61
CA VAL A 181 17.23 -2.92 -8.73
C VAL A 181 18.38 -3.78 -9.25
N GLN A 182 19.15 -4.44 -8.38
CA GLN A 182 20.20 -5.37 -8.80
C GLN A 182 19.65 -6.48 -9.71
N VAL A 183 18.56 -7.15 -9.29
CA VAL A 183 17.91 -8.20 -10.10
C VAL A 183 17.35 -7.67 -11.41
N LEU A 184 16.76 -6.47 -11.41
CA LEU A 184 16.24 -5.85 -12.64
C LEU A 184 17.37 -5.52 -13.63
N LEU A 185 18.52 -5.08 -13.14
CA LEU A 185 19.69 -4.81 -13.98
C LEU A 185 20.26 -6.08 -14.61
N ASP A 186 20.25 -7.22 -13.91
CA ASP A 186 20.70 -8.51 -14.44
C ASP A 186 19.87 -8.97 -15.65
N VAL A 187 18.57 -8.63 -15.66
CA VAL A 187 17.66 -8.97 -16.75
C VAL A 187 17.44 -7.83 -17.75
N LYS A 188 18.13 -6.70 -17.62
CA LYS A 188 17.87 -5.47 -18.39
C LYS A 188 17.81 -5.72 -19.90
N GLU A 189 18.81 -6.39 -20.44
CA GLU A 189 18.89 -6.68 -21.88
C GLU A 189 17.84 -7.72 -22.31
N LYS A 190 17.69 -8.81 -21.54
CA LYS A 190 16.73 -9.88 -21.80
C LYS A 190 15.28 -9.37 -21.80
N ALA A 191 14.96 -8.48 -20.87
CA ALA A 191 13.64 -7.89 -20.68
C ALA A 191 13.45 -6.57 -21.47
N LYS A 192 14.48 -6.10 -22.18
CA LYS A 192 14.50 -4.81 -22.90
C LYS A 192 14.02 -3.64 -22.03
N LEU A 193 14.52 -3.58 -20.80
CA LEU A 193 14.09 -2.55 -19.85
C LEU A 193 14.57 -1.17 -20.30
N GLY A 194 13.67 -0.19 -20.22
CA GLY A 194 14.01 1.22 -20.35
C GLY A 194 14.72 1.78 -19.11
N PRO A 195 14.82 3.11 -19.00
CA PRO A 195 15.35 3.77 -17.80
C PRO A 195 14.59 3.34 -16.53
N ILE A 196 15.33 3.05 -15.46
CA ILE A 196 14.77 2.78 -14.13
C ILE A 196 14.82 4.09 -13.34
N LEU A 197 13.66 4.60 -12.95
CA LEU A 197 13.54 5.78 -12.11
C LEU A 197 13.41 5.36 -10.64
N VAL A 198 14.24 5.97 -9.78
CA VAL A 198 14.20 5.82 -8.32
C VAL A 198 14.00 7.21 -7.73
N MET A 199 13.01 7.36 -6.84
CA MET A 199 12.61 8.62 -6.21
C MET A 199 12.70 8.53 -4.69
#